data_AF-A0AAE1X7N4-F1
#
_entry.id   AF-A0AAE1X7N4-F1
#
_cell.length_a   1.000
_cell.length_b   1.000
_cell.length_c   1.000
_cell.angle_alpha   90.00
_cell.angle_beta   90.00
_cell.angle_gamma   90.00
#
_symmetry.space_group_name_H-M   'P 1'
#
loop_
_entity.id
_entity.type
_entity.pdbx_description
1 polymer ?
#
loop_
_entity_poly.entity_id
_entity_poly.type
_entity_poly.pdbx_seq_one_letter_code
_entity_poly.pdbx_strand_id
1 'polypeptide(L)'
;MAPEILSANNLNRAASGLAKAGSLPSRAYVTFLAGNGDYVKGVVGLAKGLRKVNTIYPLVVAVLPDVPAEHRRMLVDQGCIVREIEPVYPPENHTQFAMAYYVINYSKLRIWE
;
A
#
# COMPACT_ATOMS: atom_id res chain seq x y z
N MET A 1 14.98 63.85 -13.04
CA MET A 1 13.53 63.81 -13.36
C MET A 1 13.19 62.35 -13.62
N ALA A 2 12.25 61.80 -12.86
CA ALA A 2 12.08 60.37 -12.60
C ALA A 2 11.59 59.57 -13.83
N PRO A 3 11.99 58.29 -13.97
CA PRO A 3 11.35 57.36 -14.89
C PRO A 3 10.04 56.82 -14.32
N GLU A 4 9.17 56.42 -15.26
CA GLU A 4 7.73 56.20 -15.10
C GLU A 4 7.31 55.02 -14.20
N ILE A 5 6.08 55.15 -13.69
CA ILE A 5 5.38 54.23 -12.80
C ILE A 5 4.88 53.02 -13.60
N LEU A 6 5.47 51.84 -13.35
CA LEU A 6 4.92 50.57 -13.84
C LEU A 6 3.74 50.12 -12.95
N SER A 7 2.58 50.01 -13.60
CA SER A 7 1.31 49.55 -13.04
C SER A 7 1.42 48.12 -12.47
N ALA A 8 0.99 47.98 -11.22
CA ALA A 8 0.91 46.72 -10.49
C ALA A 8 -0.28 45.88 -10.97
N ASN A 9 -0.13 45.15 -12.08
CA ASN A 9 -0.99 44.00 -12.37
C ASN A 9 -0.42 42.75 -11.70
N ASN A 10 -0.56 42.72 -10.37
CA ASN A 10 -0.33 41.51 -9.58
C ASN A 10 -1.53 40.56 -9.73
N LEU A 11 -1.22 39.38 -10.25
CA LEU A 11 -1.62 38.09 -9.67
C LEU A 11 -3.13 37.86 -9.55
N ASN A 12 -3.75 37.37 -10.63
CA ASN A 12 -4.89 36.46 -10.55
C ASN A 12 -4.92 35.51 -11.75
N ARG A 13 -3.93 34.61 -11.80
CA ARG A 13 -4.02 33.34 -12.53
C ARG A 13 -3.83 32.21 -11.52
N ALA A 14 -4.80 32.08 -10.60
CA ALA A 14 -5.00 30.82 -9.90
C ALA A 14 -5.60 29.85 -10.93
N ALA A 15 -4.71 29.22 -11.69
CA ALA A 15 -5.04 28.08 -12.51
C ALA A 15 -5.63 27.00 -11.58
N SER A 16 -6.80 26.53 -11.98
CA SER A 16 -7.40 25.26 -11.62
C SER A 16 -6.33 24.20 -11.26
N GLY A 17 -6.33 23.79 -10.00
CA GLY A 17 -5.38 22.81 -9.50
C GLY A 17 -5.87 22.04 -8.29
N LEU A 18 -7.19 21.90 -8.10
CA LEU A 18 -7.68 20.73 -7.38
C LEU A 18 -7.47 19.56 -8.33
N ALA A 19 -6.28 18.96 -8.24
CA ALA A 19 -6.04 17.63 -8.74
C ALA A 19 -7.13 16.76 -8.14
N LYS A 20 -8.14 16.46 -8.96
CA LYS A 20 -9.19 15.48 -8.69
C LYS A 20 -8.48 14.31 -8.03
N ALA A 21 -8.82 14.01 -6.77
CA ALA A 21 -8.28 12.85 -6.06
C ALA A 21 -8.37 11.69 -7.04
N GLY A 22 -7.23 11.34 -7.63
CA GLY A 22 -7.20 10.39 -8.74
C GLY A 22 -7.86 9.16 -8.17
N SER A 23 -8.98 8.75 -8.77
CA SER A 23 -9.69 7.54 -8.35
C SER A 23 -8.60 6.49 -8.17
N LEU A 24 -8.44 5.97 -6.94
CA LEU A 24 -7.52 4.87 -6.71
C LEU A 24 -7.73 3.87 -7.84
N PRO A 25 -6.67 3.37 -8.48
CA PRO A 25 -6.84 2.42 -9.56
C PRO A 25 -7.80 1.33 -9.06
N SER A 26 -8.88 1.09 -9.79
CA SER A 26 -9.95 0.14 -9.42
C SER A 26 -9.45 -1.30 -9.24
N ARG A 27 -8.15 -1.53 -9.46
CA ARG A 27 -7.48 -2.82 -9.53
C ARG A 27 -6.08 -2.67 -8.95
N ALA A 28 -5.67 -3.66 -8.17
CA ALA A 28 -4.33 -3.80 -7.65
C ALA A 28 -3.93 -5.27 -7.68
N TYR A 29 -2.62 -5.53 -7.74
CA TYR A 29 -2.12 -6.81 -7.26
C TYR A 29 -2.07 -6.74 -5.74
N VAL A 30 -2.50 -7.81 -5.08
CA VAL A 30 -2.46 -7.88 -3.63
C VAL A 30 -1.72 -9.13 -3.22
N THR A 31 -0.80 -8.98 -2.27
CA THR A 31 -0.15 -10.09 -1.58
C THR A 31 -0.19 -9.86 -0.08
N PHE A 32 0.18 -10.88 0.69
CA PHE A 32 0.13 -10.89 2.14
C PHE A 32 1.48 -11.30 2.70
N LEU A 33 1.92 -10.65 3.78
CA LEU A 33 3.16 -10.94 4.48
C LEU A 33 2.92 -10.98 5.99
N ALA A 34 3.44 -12.01 6.65
CA ALA A 34 3.39 -12.21 8.09
C ALA A 34 4.75 -12.69 8.60
N GLY A 35 5.04 -12.40 9.86
CA GLY A 35 6.24 -12.82 10.55
C GLY A 35 7.52 -12.07 10.13
N ASN A 36 8.63 -12.50 10.70
CA ASN A 36 9.95 -11.90 10.56
C ASN A 36 10.93 -12.70 9.67
N GLY A 37 10.43 -13.73 8.98
CA GLY A 37 11.24 -14.57 8.11
C GLY A 37 11.52 -13.94 6.74
N ASP A 38 12.09 -14.75 5.85
CA ASP A 38 12.58 -14.31 4.55
C ASP A 38 11.50 -14.11 3.46
N TYR A 39 10.22 -14.26 3.79
CA TYR A 39 9.12 -14.07 2.82
C TYR A 39 9.08 -12.67 2.21
N VAL A 40 9.67 -11.66 2.88
CA VAL A 40 9.87 -10.32 2.31
C VAL A 40 10.64 -10.37 0.98
N LYS A 41 11.60 -11.30 0.84
CA LYS A 41 12.38 -11.50 -0.40
C LYS A 41 11.47 -11.92 -1.56
N GLY A 42 10.46 -12.74 -1.28
CA GLY A 42 9.44 -13.15 -2.26
C GLY A 42 8.60 -11.96 -2.73
N VAL A 43 8.17 -11.10 -1.80
CA VAL A 43 7.39 -9.89 -2.12
C VAL A 43 8.23 -8.89 -2.91
N VAL A 44 9.51 -8.70 -2.55
CA VAL A 44 10.46 -7.88 -3.32
C VAL A 44 10.65 -8.44 -4.73
N GLY A 45 10.76 -9.77 -4.87
CA GLY A 45 10.82 -10.44 -6.17
C GLY A 45 9.56 -10.18 -7.02
N LEU A 46 8.38 -10.27 -6.41
CA LEU A 46 7.10 -9.96 -7.05
C LEU A 46 7.05 -8.50 -7.52
N ALA A 47 7.40 -7.53 -6.67
CA ALA A 47 7.42 -6.12 -7.01
C ALA A 47 8.35 -5.84 -8.21
N LYS A 48 9.55 -6.42 -8.20
CA LYS A 48 10.50 -6.32 -9.32
C LYS A 48 9.96 -6.95 -10.61
N GLY A 49 9.29 -8.10 -10.51
CA GLY A 49 8.67 -8.79 -11.64
C GLY A 49 7.55 -7.96 -12.28
N LEU A 50 6.67 -7.39 -11.46
CA LEU A 50 5.58 -6.52 -11.91
C LEU A 50 6.11 -5.25 -12.59
N ARG A 51 7.17 -4.64 -12.05
CA ARG A 51 7.85 -3.51 -12.69
C ARG A 51 8.50 -3.89 -14.01
N LYS A 52 9.13 -5.06 -14.10
CA LYS A 52 9.79 -5.55 -15.33
C LYS A 52 8.80 -5.67 -16.49
N VAL A 53 7.54 -6.04 -16.21
CA VAL A 53 6.49 -6.13 -17.23
C VAL A 53 5.71 -4.82 -17.43
N ASN A 54 6.18 -3.71 -16.85
CA ASN A 54 5.56 -2.38 -16.92
C ASN A 54 4.07 -2.39 -16.56
N THR A 55 3.70 -3.11 -15.51
CA THR A 55 2.30 -3.10 -15.07
C THR A 55 1.85 -1.71 -14.66
N ILE A 56 0.60 -1.38 -14.99
CA ILE A 56 -0.04 -0.12 -14.60
C ILE A 56 -0.72 -0.18 -13.23
N TYR A 57 -0.83 -1.38 -12.64
CA TYR A 57 -1.52 -1.60 -11.37
C TYR A 57 -0.54 -1.64 -10.20
N PRO A 58 -0.87 -1.02 -9.06
CA PRO A 58 0.00 -1.03 -7.89
C PRO A 58 0.04 -2.43 -7.25
N LEU A 59 1.10 -2.68 -6.47
CA LEU A 59 1.18 -3.82 -5.56
C LEU A 59 0.85 -3.36 -4.14
N VAL A 60 -0.26 -3.86 -3.59
CA VAL A 60 -0.62 -3.71 -2.19
C VAL A 60 -0.11 -4.92 -1.42
N VAL A 61 0.57 -4.68 -0.31
CA VAL A 61 1.05 -5.73 0.60
C VAL A 61 0.31 -5.57 1.92
N ALA A 62 -0.61 -6.49 2.17
CA ALA A 62 -1.25 -6.62 3.47
C ALA A 62 -0.25 -7.23 4.45
N VAL A 63 0.03 -6.55 5.56
CA VAL A 63 1.03 -6.97 6.56
C VAL A 63 0.39 -7.15 7.93
N LEU A 64 0.78 -8.21 8.65
CA LEU A 64 0.43 -8.36 10.06
C LEU A 64 1.37 -7.53 10.97
N PRO A 65 0.96 -7.20 12.21
CA PRO A 65 1.76 -6.44 13.17
C PRO A 65 3.14 -7.05 13.45
N ASP A 66 3.28 -8.37 13.31
CA ASP A 66 4.51 -9.12 13.56
C ASP A 66 5.59 -8.97 12.46
N VAL A 67 5.28 -8.31 11.34
CA VAL A 67 6.26 -7.97 10.30
C VAL A 67 7.16 -6.82 10.77
N PRO A 68 8.49 -7.00 10.81
CA PRO A 68 9.43 -5.96 11.26
C PRO A 68 9.32 -4.65 10.47
N ALA A 69 9.55 -3.53 11.15
CA ALA A 69 9.55 -2.19 10.54
C ALA A 69 10.54 -2.08 9.37
N GLU A 70 11.70 -2.73 9.47
CA GLU A 70 12.70 -2.79 8.40
C GLU A 70 12.14 -3.46 7.13
N HIS A 71 11.45 -4.60 7.27
CA HIS A 71 10.82 -5.29 6.13
C HIS A 71 9.75 -4.40 5.49
N ARG A 72 8.94 -3.71 6.29
CA ARG A 72 7.93 -2.77 5.79
C ARG A 72 8.55 -1.61 5.02
N ARG A 73 9.63 -1.03 5.54
CA ARG A 73 10.38 0.03 4.86
C ARG A 73 10.95 -0.46 3.53
N MET A 74 11.54 -1.66 3.51
CA MET A 74 12.05 -2.28 2.29
C MET A 74 10.95 -2.40 1.21
N LEU A 75 9.73 -2.77 1.60
CA LEU A 75 8.59 -2.86 0.67
C LEU A 75 8.19 -1.48 0.13
N VAL A 76 8.11 -0.46 0.98
CA VAL A 76 7.84 0.92 0.55
C VAL A 76 8.92 1.40 -0.43
N ASP A 77 10.19 1.10 -0.15
CA ASP A 77 11.32 1.46 -1.03
C ASP A 77 11.28 0.71 -2.38
N GLN A 78 10.59 -0.44 -2.47
CA GLN A 78 10.30 -1.12 -3.74
C GLN A 78 9.07 -0.54 -4.47
N GLY A 79 8.40 0.46 -3.92
CA GLY A 79 7.19 1.06 -4.49
C GLY A 79 5.90 0.30 -4.16
N CYS A 80 5.92 -0.59 -3.17
CA CYS A 80 4.72 -1.27 -2.68
C CYS A 80 3.89 -0.34 -1.79
N ILE A 81 2.56 -0.48 -1.84
CA ILE A 81 1.65 0.11 -0.87
C ILE A 81 1.53 -0.86 0.31
N VAL A 82 2.05 -0.49 1.47
CA VAL A 82 1.97 -1.32 2.68
C VAL A 82 0.70 -0.97 3.44
N ARG A 83 -0.16 -1.97 3.68
CA ARG A 83 -1.37 -1.84 4.49
C ARG A 83 -1.29 -2.79 5.67
N GLU A 84 -1.23 -2.25 6.88
CA GLU A 84 -1.35 -3.06 8.08
C GLU A 84 -2.79 -3.57 8.23
N ILE A 85 -2.93 -4.83 8.64
CA ILE A 85 -4.21 -5.48 8.91
C ILE A 85 -4.16 -6.24 10.23
N GLU A 86 -5.31 -6.33 10.89
CA GLU A 86 -5.45 -7.08 12.13
C GLU A 86 -5.54 -8.59 11.88
N PRO A 87 -4.91 -9.42 12.74
CA PRO A 87 -5.07 -10.86 12.67
C PRO A 87 -6.54 -11.29 12.81
N VAL A 88 -6.91 -12.37 12.12
CA VAL A 88 -8.23 -12.99 12.25
C VAL A 88 -8.09 -14.26 13.09
N TYR A 89 -8.65 -14.21 14.29
CA TYR A 89 -8.73 -15.35 15.19
C TYR A 89 -10.07 -16.08 15.03
N PRO A 90 -10.09 -17.42 15.04
CA PRO A 90 -11.35 -18.15 15.08
C PRO A 90 -12.09 -17.88 16.41
N PRO A 91 -13.43 -17.96 16.44
CA PRO A 91 -14.20 -17.91 17.67
C PRO A 91 -13.78 -19.03 18.64
N GLU A 92 -13.88 -18.77 19.95
CA GLU A 92 -13.54 -19.77 21.00
C GLU A 92 -14.39 -21.05 20.93
N ASN A 93 -15.57 -20.97 20.33
CA ASN A 93 -16.49 -22.09 20.20
C ASN A 93 -16.06 -22.99 19.04
N HIS A 94 -15.33 -24.04 19.40
CA HIS A 94 -14.80 -25.12 18.56
C HIS A 94 -15.72 -25.49 17.39
N THR A 95 -15.36 -25.00 16.20
CA THR A 95 -15.79 -25.64 14.95
C THR A 95 -14.70 -26.61 14.55
N GLN A 96 -15.05 -27.79 14.04
CA GLN A 96 -14.09 -28.81 13.57
C GLN A 96 -13.13 -28.28 12.48
N PHE A 97 -13.46 -27.13 11.87
CA PHE A 97 -12.79 -26.59 10.70
C PHE A 97 -12.09 -25.24 10.94
N ALA A 98 -12.40 -24.51 12.03
CA ALA A 98 -11.77 -23.24 12.37
C ALA A 98 -10.73 -23.42 13.48
N MET A 99 -9.49 -23.71 13.10
CA MET A 99 -8.39 -24.02 14.01
C MET A 99 -7.47 -22.82 14.23
N ALA A 100 -7.06 -22.57 15.47
CA ALA A 100 -6.25 -21.40 15.83
C ALA A 100 -4.87 -21.34 15.12
N TYR A 101 -4.28 -22.47 14.73
CA TYR A 101 -3.01 -22.46 13.99
C TYR A 101 -3.14 -21.92 12.55
N TYR A 102 -4.36 -21.76 12.02
CA TYR A 102 -4.63 -21.16 10.72
C TYR A 102 -4.87 -19.65 10.76
N VAL A 103 -4.58 -18.96 11.87
CA VAL A 103 -4.72 -17.49 11.99
C VAL A 103 -4.10 -16.74 10.82
N ILE A 104 -2.92 -17.16 10.34
CA ILE A 104 -2.28 -16.57 9.16
C ILE A 104 -3.16 -16.71 7.91
N ASN A 105 -3.76 -17.88 7.70
CA ASN A 105 -4.62 -18.16 6.54
C ASN A 105 -5.91 -17.34 6.59
N TYR A 106 -6.53 -17.23 7.77
CA TYR A 106 -7.73 -16.42 7.95
C TYR A 106 -7.44 -14.94 7.78
N SER A 107 -6.29 -14.47 8.28
CA SER A 107 -5.89 -13.07 8.18
C SER A 107 -5.71 -12.61 6.73
N LYS A 108 -5.35 -13.53 5.81
CA LYS A 108 -5.29 -13.24 4.37
C LYS A 108 -6.64 -12.74 3.82
N LEU A 109 -7.77 -13.13 4.42
CA LEU A 109 -9.11 -12.70 4.00
C LEU A 109 -9.37 -11.22 4.25
N ARG A 110 -8.56 -10.53 5.08
CA ARG A 110 -8.64 -9.07 5.27
C ARG A 110 -8.28 -8.27 4.02
N ILE A 111 -7.76 -8.91 2.97
CA ILE A 111 -7.54 -8.30 1.65
C ILE A 111 -8.85 -7.76 1.04
N TRP A 112 -10.01 -8.29 1.45
CA TRP A 112 -11.32 -7.84 0.98
C TRP A 112 -11.92 -6.65 1.74
N GLU A 113 -11.28 -6.21 2.83
CA GLU A 113 -11.62 -4.97 3.54
C GLU A 113 -10.86 -3.78 2.95
#